data_AF-A0A448PI39-F1
#
_entry.id   AF-A0A448PI39-F1
#
_cell.length_a   1.000
_cell.length_b   1.000
_cell.length_c   1.000
_cell.angle_alpha   90.00
_cell.angle_beta   90.00
_cell.angle_gamma   90.00
#
_symmetry.space_group_name_H-M   'P 1'
#
loop_
_entity.id
_entity.type
_entity.pdbx_description
1 polymer ?
#
loop_
_entity_poly.entity_id
_entity_poly.type
_entity_poly.pdbx_seq_one_letter_code
_entity_poly.pdbx_strand_id
1 'polypeptide(L)'
;MGEGQPVDDRSRTHVTKDLTRSGSFPLSAVTSARLPRVTTPPGSLEDRGKTSCPQQLAQPRTTRDHQQGNGLGELVAACRRLAAWAAWGEALAAACLTRCEELSTHPGQWGPAGTVSPVVGYDERRLNTTCLLSARLGVSRTRAGQVIDHGTALMSAGFGPVEAMERCGVLDSAKACLVTRRLEGVPAPVALEVQEQVLPQAPRRSVAQLGRDIERALIRLDPDGHAERAQANTSRRCVSRPQARR
;
A
#
# COMPACT_ATOMS: atom_id res chain seq x y z
N MET A 1 -13.16 -61.93 47.08
CA MET A 1 -13.70 -62.64 45.90
C MET A 1 -14.38 -61.59 45.05
N GLY A 2 -13.90 -61.14 43.91
CA GLY A 2 -12.70 -61.36 43.09
C GLY A 2 -12.78 -60.21 42.05
N GLU A 3 -11.69 -59.47 41.84
CA GLU A 3 -10.94 -59.47 40.56
C GLU A 3 -11.81 -59.02 39.38
N GLY A 4 -11.57 -57.92 38.68
CA GLY A 4 -10.31 -57.31 38.27
C GLY A 4 -10.55 -56.86 36.82
N GLN A 5 -10.21 -55.62 36.48
CA GLN A 5 -10.24 -55.16 35.08
C GLN A 5 -9.28 -56.01 34.23
N PRO A 6 -9.51 -56.05 32.91
CA PRO A 6 -8.53 -55.36 32.09
C PRO A 6 -9.21 -54.44 31.06
N VAL A 7 -8.91 -53.15 31.17
CA VAL A 7 -9.06 -52.21 30.07
C VAL A 7 -7.83 -52.43 29.21
N ASP A 8 -8.01 -53.04 28.05
CA ASP A 8 -6.91 -53.31 27.13
C ASP A 8 -6.49 -52.02 26.41
N ASP A 9 -5.20 -51.74 26.54
CA ASP A 9 -4.43 -50.64 25.98
C ASP A 9 -3.73 -51.16 24.73
N ARG A 10 -4.21 -50.74 23.55
CA ARG A 10 -3.49 -50.69 22.24
C ARG A 10 -4.51 -50.26 21.19
N SER A 11 -4.55 -49.00 20.78
CA SER A 11 -3.64 -48.54 19.73
C SER A 11 -3.48 -47.03 19.79
N ARG A 12 -2.33 -46.66 20.31
CA ARG A 12 -1.70 -45.34 20.25
C ARG A 12 -1.35 -45.05 18.78
N THR A 13 -2.14 -44.21 18.12
CA THR A 13 -1.67 -43.44 16.96
C THR A 13 -1.80 -41.96 17.28
N HIS A 14 -0.67 -41.30 17.20
CA HIS A 14 -0.47 -39.88 17.46
C HIS A 14 -1.40 -39.05 16.58
N VAL A 15 -2.39 -38.37 17.19
CA VAL A 15 -3.03 -37.21 16.59
C VAL A 15 -2.39 -35.97 17.19
N THR A 16 -1.17 -35.70 16.73
CA THR A 16 -0.53 -34.40 16.87
C THR A 16 -1.27 -33.38 16.02
N LYS A 17 -1.79 -32.35 16.70
CA LYS A 17 -1.96 -30.95 16.25
C LYS A 17 -1.89 -30.72 14.73
N ASP A 18 -3.05 -30.48 14.12
CA ASP A 18 -3.19 -29.62 12.94
C ASP A 18 -4.27 -28.57 13.22
N LEU A 19 -3.88 -27.58 14.02
CA LEU A 19 -4.57 -26.29 14.17
C LEU A 19 -3.63 -25.18 13.71
N THR A 20 -3.14 -25.32 12.48
CA THR A 20 -2.37 -24.31 11.73
C THR A 20 -2.98 -24.17 10.34
N ARG A 21 -4.31 -23.97 10.25
CA ARG A 21 -4.91 -23.37 9.05
C ARG A 21 -4.97 -21.86 9.21
N SER A 22 -3.79 -21.27 9.46
CA SER A 22 -3.57 -19.83 9.30
C SER A 22 -3.49 -19.54 7.81
N GLY A 23 -4.25 -18.56 7.35
CA GLY A 23 -4.35 -18.14 5.96
C GLY A 23 -2.98 -17.75 5.41
N SER A 24 -2.33 -18.70 4.76
CA SER A 24 -1.22 -18.46 3.85
C SER A 24 -1.80 -17.72 2.63
N PHE A 25 -1.70 -16.40 2.65
CA PHE A 25 -1.79 -15.62 1.42
C PHE A 25 -0.53 -15.94 0.61
N PRO A 26 -0.66 -16.50 -0.61
CA PRO A 26 0.51 -16.88 -1.35
C PRO A 26 1.22 -15.62 -1.85
N LEU A 27 2.43 -15.39 -1.36
CA LEU A 27 3.40 -14.39 -1.83
C LEU A 27 3.77 -14.55 -3.33
N SER A 28 3.22 -15.54 -4.03
CA SER A 28 3.45 -15.79 -5.46
C SER A 28 2.73 -14.81 -6.40
N ALA A 29 1.80 -13.98 -5.91
CA ALA A 29 1.08 -13.01 -6.73
C ALA A 29 1.90 -11.74 -7.08
N VAL A 30 3.05 -11.52 -6.43
CA VAL A 30 3.90 -10.34 -6.66
C VAL A 30 4.83 -10.50 -7.88
N THR A 31 4.97 -11.71 -8.42
CA THR A 31 5.98 -12.03 -9.46
C THR A 31 5.35 -12.38 -10.82
N SER A 32 4.34 -11.64 -11.29
CA SER A 32 3.88 -11.76 -12.68
C SER A 32 3.22 -10.48 -13.19
N ALA A 33 4.05 -9.49 -13.49
CA ALA A 33 3.72 -8.45 -14.47
C ALA A 33 4.59 -8.68 -15.71
N ARG A 34 4.09 -9.48 -16.66
CA ARG A 34 4.64 -9.52 -18.03
C ARG A 34 4.39 -8.15 -18.66
N LEU A 35 5.45 -7.44 -19.00
CA LEU A 35 5.37 -6.28 -19.89
C LEU A 35 4.79 -6.73 -21.25
N PRO A 36 3.84 -6.01 -21.86
CA PRO A 36 3.39 -6.30 -23.22
C PRO A 36 4.55 -6.05 -24.20
N ARG A 37 4.91 -7.09 -24.97
CA ARG A 37 5.77 -6.96 -26.15
C ARG A 37 5.03 -6.14 -27.19
N VAL A 38 5.57 -4.98 -27.55
CA VAL A 38 5.20 -4.27 -28.77
C VAL A 38 5.76 -5.07 -29.94
N THR A 39 4.89 -5.84 -30.61
CA THR A 39 5.21 -6.48 -31.88
C THR A 39 4.81 -5.53 -33.01
N THR A 40 5.80 -4.89 -33.65
CA THR A 40 5.61 -4.27 -34.96
C THR A 40 5.52 -5.37 -36.02
N PRO A 41 4.49 -5.38 -36.89
CA PRO A 41 4.39 -6.37 -37.96
C PRO A 41 5.40 -6.04 -39.08
N PRO A 42 6.01 -7.04 -39.74
CA PRO A 42 6.79 -6.81 -40.95
C PRO A 42 5.84 -6.57 -42.13
N GLY A 43 6.00 -5.42 -42.78
CA GLY A 43 5.36 -5.15 -44.07
C GLY A 43 6.03 -5.98 -45.17
N SER A 44 5.25 -6.84 -45.83
CA SER A 44 5.66 -7.56 -47.02
C SER A 44 5.73 -6.59 -48.21
N LEU A 45 6.92 -6.53 -48.80
CA LEU A 45 7.23 -5.85 -50.05
C LEU A 45 6.68 -6.69 -51.21
N GLU A 46 5.87 -6.10 -52.10
CA GLU A 46 5.85 -6.52 -53.49
C GLU A 46 5.50 -5.36 -54.42
N ASP A 47 6.22 -5.37 -55.53
CA ASP A 47 6.64 -4.28 -56.39
C ASP A 47 5.61 -3.93 -57.47
N ARG A 48 5.51 -2.63 -57.81
CA ARG A 48 5.10 -2.18 -59.15
C ARG A 48 5.60 -0.77 -59.39
N GLY A 49 6.69 -0.70 -60.14
CA GLY A 49 7.32 0.54 -60.56
C GLY A 49 6.41 1.52 -61.27
N LYS A 50 6.80 2.80 -61.13
CA LYS A 50 6.70 3.87 -62.14
C LYS A 50 7.42 5.11 -61.60
N THR A 51 8.47 5.50 -62.32
CA THR A 51 8.94 6.86 -62.58
C THR A 51 8.31 7.99 -61.73
N SER A 52 9.12 8.69 -60.93
CA SER A 52 9.20 10.17 -60.91
C SER A 52 10.00 10.68 -59.71
N CYS A 53 10.90 11.64 -59.98
CA CYS A 53 11.52 12.65 -59.11
C CYS A 53 12.14 12.26 -57.74
N PRO A 54 13.40 12.65 -57.46
CA PRO A 54 13.91 12.65 -56.09
C PRO A 54 13.34 13.85 -55.35
N GLN A 55 12.07 13.78 -54.92
CA GLN A 55 11.60 14.62 -53.83
C GLN A 55 11.92 13.89 -52.52
N GLN A 56 13.18 14.02 -52.14
CA GLN A 56 13.62 13.81 -50.77
C GLN A 56 12.94 14.91 -49.94
N LEU A 57 11.68 14.65 -49.56
CA LEU A 57 10.96 15.43 -48.55
C LEU A 57 11.83 15.37 -47.30
N ALA A 58 12.61 16.43 -47.08
CA ALA A 58 13.23 16.71 -45.81
C ALA A 58 12.08 16.67 -44.78
N GLN A 59 11.97 15.56 -44.05
CA GLN A 59 11.05 15.49 -42.92
C GLN A 59 11.39 16.69 -42.06
N PRO A 60 10.45 17.63 -41.85
CA PRO A 60 10.76 18.85 -41.13
C PRO A 60 11.30 18.43 -39.76
N ARG A 61 12.51 18.89 -39.40
CA ARG A 61 13.22 18.49 -38.16
C ARG A 61 12.29 18.49 -36.93
N THR A 62 11.30 19.38 -36.95
CA THR A 62 10.23 19.48 -35.96
C THR A 62 9.47 18.17 -35.70
N THR A 63 9.10 17.35 -36.69
CA THR A 63 8.30 16.13 -36.43
C THR A 63 9.09 15.04 -35.72
N ARG A 64 10.37 14.88 -36.06
CA ARG A 64 11.28 13.94 -35.40
C ARG A 64 11.60 14.38 -33.97
N ASP A 65 11.83 15.67 -33.77
CA ASP A 65 12.07 16.27 -32.45
C ASP A 65 10.81 16.20 -31.56
N HIS A 66 9.61 16.40 -32.13
CA HIS A 66 8.33 16.22 -31.42
C HIS A 66 8.07 14.75 -31.07
N GLN A 67 8.40 13.80 -31.95
CA GLN A 67 8.24 12.37 -31.70
C GLN A 67 9.24 11.85 -30.66
N GLN A 68 10.48 12.35 -30.67
CA GLN A 68 11.49 12.05 -29.66
C GLN A 68 11.13 12.68 -28.30
N GLY A 69 10.62 13.91 -28.29
CA GLY A 69 10.10 14.56 -27.08
C GLY A 69 8.90 13.83 -26.47
N ASN A 70 7.98 13.33 -27.30
CA ASN A 70 6.85 12.53 -26.84
C ASN A 70 7.29 11.17 -26.26
N GLY A 71 8.25 10.50 -26.91
CA GLY A 71 8.79 9.22 -26.41
C GLY A 71 9.51 9.34 -25.05
N LEU A 72 10.26 10.42 -24.83
CA LEU A 72 10.88 10.71 -23.52
C LEU A 72 9.82 11.02 -22.46
N GLY A 73 8.77 11.77 -22.81
CA GLY A 73 7.64 12.03 -21.91
C GLY A 73 6.93 10.75 -21.47
N GLU A 74 6.68 9.83 -22.41
CA GLU A 74 6.08 8.53 -22.13
C GLU A 74 6.97 7.65 -21.24
N LEU A 75 8.30 7.67 -21.46
CA LEU A 75 9.26 6.97 -20.60
C LEU A 75 9.23 7.51 -19.16
N VAL A 76 9.23 8.84 -18.97
CA VAL A 76 9.13 9.45 -17.64
C VAL A 76 7.81 9.03 -16.96
N ALA A 77 6.70 9.02 -17.70
CA ALA A 77 5.42 8.55 -17.17
C ALA A 77 5.46 7.07 -16.79
N ALA A 78 6.12 6.21 -17.58
CA ALA A 78 6.30 4.80 -17.26
C ALA A 78 7.16 4.60 -16.00
N CYS A 79 8.26 5.34 -15.86
CA CYS A 79 9.09 5.31 -14.65
C CYS A 79 8.29 5.72 -13.41
N ARG A 80 7.41 6.73 -13.52
CA ARG A 80 6.51 7.11 -12.40
C ARG A 80 5.54 6.00 -12.02
N ARG A 81 4.94 5.29 -13.00
CA ARG A 81 4.06 4.15 -12.72
C ARG A 81 4.81 3.02 -12.02
N LEU A 82 6.04 2.71 -12.45
CA LEU A 82 6.90 1.72 -11.81
C LEU A 82 7.27 2.13 -10.38
N ALA A 83 7.59 3.41 -10.15
CA ALA A 83 7.88 3.92 -8.81
C ALA A 83 6.66 3.81 -7.87
N ALA A 84 5.46 4.08 -8.38
CA ALA A 84 4.22 3.90 -7.62
C ALA A 84 3.97 2.42 -7.28
N TRP A 85 4.13 1.51 -8.24
CA TRP A 85 4.02 0.06 -7.98
C TRP A 85 5.05 -0.42 -6.94
N ALA A 86 6.30 0.03 -7.04
CA ALA A 86 7.35 -0.32 -6.09
C ALA A 86 7.01 0.18 -4.67
N ALA A 87 6.50 1.41 -4.55
CA ALA A 87 6.09 1.99 -3.27
C ALA A 87 4.90 1.25 -2.65
N TRP A 88 3.90 0.86 -3.45
CA TRP A 88 2.79 0.00 -3.02
C TRP A 88 3.32 -1.34 -2.47
N GLY A 89 4.23 -1.98 -3.19
CA GLY A 89 4.83 -3.24 -2.76
C GLY A 89 5.64 -3.11 -1.47
N GLU A 90 6.42 -2.03 -1.33
CA GLU A 90 7.17 -1.71 -0.11
C GLU A 90 6.22 -1.55 1.09
N ALA A 91 5.12 -0.80 0.92
CA ALA A 91 4.13 -0.57 1.96
C ALA A 91 3.46 -1.88 2.40
N LEU A 92 3.05 -2.74 1.47
CA LEU A 92 2.48 -4.05 1.80
C LEU A 92 3.47 -4.96 2.51
N ALA A 93 4.73 -5.01 2.05
CA ALA A 93 5.76 -5.79 2.72
C ALA A 93 6.01 -5.29 4.15
N ALA A 94 6.08 -3.97 4.34
CA ALA A 94 6.23 -3.34 5.65
C ALA A 94 5.06 -3.68 6.59
N ALA A 95 3.82 -3.62 6.10
CA ALA A 95 2.64 -4.02 6.87
C ALA A 95 2.65 -5.51 7.23
N CYS A 96 3.02 -6.39 6.29
CA CYS A 96 3.17 -7.82 6.54
C CYS A 96 4.23 -8.13 7.62
N LEU A 97 5.35 -7.39 7.64
CA LEU A 97 6.37 -7.55 8.68
C LEU A 97 5.83 -7.31 10.09
N THR A 98 4.88 -6.39 10.27
CA THR A 98 4.26 -6.16 11.60
C THR A 98 3.47 -7.38 12.12
N ARG A 99 3.17 -8.34 11.23
CA ARG A 99 2.46 -9.59 11.55
C ARG A 99 3.40 -10.77 11.77
N CYS A 100 4.70 -10.63 11.50
CA CYS A 100 5.71 -11.66 11.73
C CYS A 100 5.99 -11.81 13.23
N GLU A 101 5.70 -12.98 13.79
CA GLU A 101 5.91 -13.26 15.22
C GLU A 101 7.40 -13.24 15.59
N GLU A 102 8.30 -13.50 14.63
CA GLU A 102 9.75 -13.46 14.78
C GLU A 102 10.28 -12.06 15.14
N LEU A 103 9.50 -11.02 14.86
CA LEU A 103 9.80 -9.65 15.29
C LEU A 103 9.29 -9.34 16.71
N SER A 104 8.73 -10.32 17.43
CA SER A 104 8.37 -10.19 18.84
C SER A 104 9.56 -10.66 19.70
N THR A 105 9.90 -9.93 20.77
CA THR A 105 10.98 -10.37 21.69
C THR A 105 10.54 -11.60 22.52
N HIS A 106 9.25 -11.93 22.48
CA HIS A 106 8.60 -12.97 23.27
C HIS A 106 7.73 -13.93 22.43
N PRO A 107 8.28 -14.70 21.47
CA PRO A 107 7.50 -15.63 20.68
C PRO A 107 6.92 -16.73 21.58
N GLY A 108 5.59 -16.80 21.67
CA GLY A 108 4.87 -17.86 22.39
C GLY A 108 4.81 -17.76 23.93
N GLN A 109 5.39 -16.72 24.55
CA GLN A 109 5.38 -16.55 26.01
C GLN A 109 4.40 -15.45 26.45
N TRP A 110 3.19 -15.90 26.80
CA TRP A 110 2.17 -15.10 27.48
C TRP A 110 2.40 -15.22 29.00
N GLY A 111 2.07 -14.20 29.78
CA GLY A 111 2.36 -14.17 31.23
C GLY A 111 1.78 -15.37 32.00
N PRO A 112 2.07 -15.54 33.30
CA PRO A 112 1.71 -16.73 34.10
C PRO A 112 0.22 -17.09 34.18
N ALA A 113 -0.67 -16.30 33.58
CA ALA A 113 -2.11 -16.52 33.44
C ALA A 113 -2.64 -16.29 32.01
N GLY A 114 -1.77 -16.29 30.99
CA GLY A 114 -2.14 -15.92 29.62
C GLY A 114 -2.43 -14.41 29.44
N THR A 115 -2.21 -13.60 30.46
CA THR A 115 -2.46 -12.15 30.40
C THR A 115 -1.31 -11.44 29.70
N VAL A 116 -1.69 -10.70 28.66
CA VAL A 116 -0.80 -9.91 27.81
C VAL A 116 -0.47 -8.58 28.49
N SER A 117 0.79 -8.14 28.43
CA SER A 117 1.08 -6.71 28.58
C SER A 117 0.58 -5.99 27.32
N PRO A 118 -0.11 -4.84 27.40
CA PRO A 118 -0.59 -4.12 26.22
C PRO A 118 0.52 -3.70 25.25
N VAL A 119 1.77 -3.64 25.73
CA VAL A 119 2.96 -3.37 24.92
C VAL A 119 3.52 -4.64 24.26
N VAL A 120 3.21 -5.84 24.78
CA VAL A 120 3.71 -7.12 24.26
C VAL A 120 2.69 -7.66 23.27
N GLY A 121 2.88 -7.36 21.98
CA GLY A 121 1.90 -7.71 20.94
C GLY A 121 2.15 -7.00 19.62
N TYR A 122 1.08 -6.48 19.01
CA TYR A 122 1.18 -5.76 17.73
C TYR A 122 2.04 -4.48 17.85
N ASP A 123 1.94 -3.74 18.94
CA ASP A 123 2.68 -2.48 19.12
C ASP A 123 4.19 -2.68 19.21
N GLU A 124 4.66 -3.73 19.90
CA GLU A 124 6.06 -4.16 19.91
C GLU A 124 6.53 -4.56 18.51
N ARG A 125 5.76 -5.40 17.80
CA ARG A 125 6.11 -5.80 16.43
C ARG A 125 6.17 -4.58 15.51
N ARG A 126 5.20 -3.67 15.59
CA ARG A 126 5.19 -2.43 14.82
C ARG A 126 6.41 -1.57 15.13
N LEU A 127 6.80 -1.45 16.40
CA LEU A 127 8.01 -0.74 16.81
C LEU A 127 9.28 -1.39 16.22
N ASN A 128 9.40 -2.71 16.35
CA ASN A 128 10.55 -3.47 15.83
C ASN A 128 10.65 -3.40 14.31
N THR A 129 9.53 -3.55 13.59
CA THR A 129 9.46 -3.34 12.14
C THR A 129 9.87 -1.91 11.78
N THR A 130 9.40 -0.89 12.52
CA THR A 130 9.77 0.51 12.27
C THR A 130 11.28 0.73 12.43
N CYS A 131 11.89 0.19 13.50
CA CYS A 131 13.32 0.27 13.74
C CYS A 131 14.13 -0.46 12.65
N LEU A 132 13.71 -1.67 12.28
CA LEU A 132 14.34 -2.47 11.23
C LEU A 132 14.32 -1.73 9.89
N LEU A 133 13.17 -1.19 9.48
CA LEU A 133 13.02 -0.47 8.22
C LEU A 133 13.80 0.84 8.22
N SER A 134 13.77 1.59 9.33
CA SER A 134 14.56 2.82 9.49
C SER A 134 16.05 2.55 9.28
N ALA A 135 16.59 1.49 9.89
CA ALA A 135 17.98 1.11 9.73
C ALA A 135 18.30 0.59 8.31
N ARG A 136 17.42 -0.23 7.72
CA ARG A 136 17.63 -0.86 6.39
C ARG A 136 17.52 0.12 5.23
N LEU A 137 16.61 1.10 5.33
CA LEU A 137 16.30 2.04 4.24
C LEU A 137 16.98 3.41 4.44
N GLY A 138 17.62 3.65 5.59
CA GLY A 138 18.25 4.94 5.89
C GLY A 138 17.25 6.09 6.05
N VAL A 139 16.00 5.79 6.44
CA VAL A 139 14.94 6.80 6.65
C VAL A 139 14.64 6.99 8.14
N SER A 140 13.97 8.09 8.49
CA SER A 140 13.53 8.33 9.86
C SER A 140 12.51 7.28 10.31
N ARG A 141 12.44 7.02 11.63
CA ARG A 141 11.40 6.15 12.22
C ARG A 141 9.99 6.65 11.91
N THR A 142 9.78 7.97 11.86
CA THR A 142 8.49 8.54 11.44
C THR A 142 8.15 8.18 10.00
N ARG A 143 9.13 8.23 9.09
CA ARG A 143 8.92 7.85 7.69
C ARG A 143 8.64 6.36 7.54
N ALA A 144 9.41 5.51 8.23
CA ALA A 144 9.17 4.06 8.26
C ALA A 144 7.76 3.73 8.82
N GLY A 145 7.35 4.41 9.89
CA GLY A 145 6.00 4.30 10.44
C GLY A 145 4.91 4.66 9.42
N GLN A 146 5.09 5.75 8.66
CA GLN A 146 4.14 6.11 7.59
C GLN A 146 4.02 5.05 6.49
N VAL A 147 5.12 4.37 6.14
CA VAL A 147 5.09 3.27 5.16
C VAL A 147 4.27 2.10 5.70
N ILE A 148 4.48 1.74 6.98
CA ILE A 148 3.70 0.70 7.67
C ILE A 148 2.22 1.07 7.74
N ASP A 149 1.89 2.30 8.15
CA ASP A 149 0.51 2.76 8.31
C ASP A 149 -0.22 2.79 6.97
N HIS A 150 0.46 3.25 5.92
CA HIS A 150 -0.06 3.22 4.56
C HIS A 150 -0.34 1.79 4.08
N GLY A 151 0.61 0.87 4.23
CA GLY A 151 0.42 -0.53 3.85
C GLY A 151 -0.70 -1.21 4.64
N THR A 152 -0.80 -0.91 5.94
CA THR A 152 -1.86 -1.44 6.81
C THR A 152 -3.23 -0.94 6.36
N ALA A 153 -3.34 0.34 5.97
CA ALA A 153 -4.56 0.89 5.41
C ALA A 153 -4.94 0.24 4.07
N LEU A 154 -3.99 0.02 3.16
CA LEU A 154 -4.25 -0.64 1.87
C LEU A 154 -4.75 -2.08 2.00
N MET A 155 -4.38 -2.78 3.09
CA MET A 155 -4.87 -4.12 3.40
C MET A 155 -6.28 -4.13 4.02
N SER A 156 -6.84 -2.97 4.36
CA SER A 156 -8.19 -2.85 4.94
C SER A 156 -9.27 -2.77 3.85
N ALA A 157 -10.42 -3.38 4.12
CA ALA A 157 -11.54 -3.45 3.16
C ALA A 157 -12.02 -2.07 2.66
N GLY A 158 -11.83 -1.01 3.45
CA GLY A 158 -12.22 0.35 3.09
C GLY A 158 -11.35 1.03 2.03
N PHE A 159 -10.23 0.44 1.59
CA PHE A 159 -9.24 1.09 0.72
C PHE A 159 -8.94 0.34 -0.59
N GLY A 160 -9.79 -0.61 -0.98
CA GLY A 160 -9.65 -1.34 -2.26
C GLY A 160 -9.52 -0.43 -3.50
N PRO A 161 -10.31 0.66 -3.65
CA PRO A 161 -10.18 1.56 -4.79
C PRO A 161 -8.82 2.26 -4.88
N VAL A 162 -8.32 2.84 -3.77
CA VAL A 162 -7.00 3.50 -3.77
C VAL A 162 -5.86 2.49 -3.96
N GLU A 163 -5.96 1.30 -3.35
CA GLU A 163 -5.00 0.20 -3.51
C GLU A 163 -4.84 -0.17 -4.99
N ALA A 164 -5.95 -0.41 -5.68
CA ALA A 164 -5.92 -0.83 -7.07
C ALA A 164 -5.30 0.25 -7.98
N MET A 165 -5.58 1.53 -7.70
CA MET A 165 -5.03 2.64 -8.48
C MET A 165 -3.53 2.87 -8.25
N GLU A 166 -3.04 2.72 -7.02
CA GLU A 166 -1.61 2.82 -6.72
C GLU A 166 -0.85 1.62 -7.30
N ARG A 167 -1.36 0.40 -7.13
CA ARG A 167 -0.79 -0.82 -7.70
C ARG A 167 -0.67 -0.74 -9.23
N CYS A 168 -1.67 -0.18 -9.91
CA CYS A 168 -1.62 0.02 -11.36
C CYS A 168 -0.77 1.24 -11.79
N GLY A 169 -0.20 1.99 -10.83
CA GLY A 169 0.56 3.22 -11.08
C GLY A 169 -0.25 4.41 -11.58
N VAL A 170 -1.58 4.30 -11.58
CA VAL A 170 -2.50 5.40 -11.96
C VAL A 170 -2.41 6.53 -10.94
N LEU A 171 -2.24 6.18 -9.67
CA LEU A 171 -1.98 7.10 -8.58
C LEU A 171 -0.51 7.01 -8.15
N ASP A 172 0.16 8.14 -7.99
CA ASP A 172 1.47 8.13 -7.35
C ASP A 172 1.35 7.92 -5.84
N SER A 173 2.43 7.41 -5.22
CA SER A 173 2.44 7.08 -3.81
C SER A 173 2.14 8.27 -2.89
N ALA A 174 2.51 9.50 -3.28
CA ALA A 174 2.23 10.68 -2.47
C ALA A 174 0.71 10.95 -2.36
N LYS A 175 -0.03 10.78 -3.46
CA LYS A 175 -1.49 10.89 -3.46
C LYS A 175 -2.15 9.70 -2.77
N ALA A 176 -1.66 8.48 -2.98
CA ALA A 176 -2.20 7.29 -2.31
C ALA A 176 -2.05 7.37 -0.79
N CYS A 177 -0.84 7.69 -0.31
CA CYS A 177 -0.56 7.97 1.11
C CYS A 177 -1.41 9.10 1.68
N LEU A 178 -1.72 10.14 0.88
CA LEU A 178 -2.61 11.22 1.32
C LEU A 178 -4.02 10.69 1.58
N VAL A 179 -4.58 9.91 0.65
CA VAL A 179 -5.92 9.33 0.76
C VAL A 179 -6.01 8.43 1.98
N THR A 180 -5.09 7.47 2.13
CA THR A 180 -5.10 6.53 3.27
C THR A 180 -4.97 7.26 4.61
N ARG A 181 -4.08 8.26 4.70
CA ARG A 181 -3.89 9.04 5.93
C ARG A 181 -5.08 9.94 6.26
N ARG A 182 -5.75 10.53 5.25
CA ARG A 182 -6.89 11.44 5.49
C ARG A 182 -8.17 10.71 5.87
N LEU A 183 -8.31 9.46 5.42
CA LEU A 183 -9.45 8.61 5.72
C LEU A 183 -9.17 7.62 6.87
N GLU A 184 -8.01 7.72 7.51
CA GLU A 184 -7.69 6.95 8.70
C GLU A 184 -8.71 7.25 9.81
N GLY A 185 -9.30 6.20 10.40
CA GLY A 185 -10.33 6.32 11.43
C GLY A 185 -11.70 6.79 10.94
N VAL A 186 -11.87 7.02 9.63
CA VAL A 186 -13.18 7.26 9.02
C VAL A 186 -13.90 5.92 8.85
N PRO A 187 -15.20 5.80 9.16
CA PRO A 187 -15.96 4.57 8.95
C PRO A 187 -15.85 4.09 7.50
N ALA A 188 -15.67 2.77 7.31
CA ALA A 188 -15.42 2.20 5.99
C ALA A 188 -16.46 2.58 4.91
N PRO A 189 -17.79 2.63 5.20
CA PRO A 189 -18.77 3.08 4.21
C PRO A 189 -18.53 4.53 3.75
N VAL A 190 -18.25 5.45 4.69
CA VAL A 190 -17.97 6.86 4.39
C VAL A 190 -16.66 6.99 3.61
N ALA A 191 -15.62 6.22 3.98
CA ALA A 191 -14.34 6.24 3.28
C ALA A 191 -14.46 5.77 1.82
N LEU A 192 -15.32 4.78 1.54
CA LEU A 192 -15.60 4.32 0.18
C LEU A 192 -16.35 5.39 -0.63
N GLU A 193 -17.38 6.01 -0.06
CA GLU A 193 -18.13 7.10 -0.70
C GLU A 193 -17.23 8.31 -1.02
N VAL A 194 -16.33 8.68 -0.10
CA VAL A 194 -15.33 9.73 -0.38
C VAL A 194 -14.44 9.33 -1.55
N GLN A 195 -13.94 8.08 -1.57
CA GLN A 195 -13.10 7.58 -2.64
C GLN A 195 -13.81 7.60 -4.00
N GLU A 196 -15.08 7.21 -4.06
CA GLU A 196 -15.89 7.26 -5.28
C GLU A 196 -15.97 8.67 -5.86
N GLN A 197 -16.10 9.69 -5.01
CA GLN A 197 -16.16 11.10 -5.45
C GLN A 197 -14.80 11.66 -5.90
N VAL A 198 -13.70 11.29 -5.23
CA VAL A 198 -12.40 11.97 -5.43
C VAL A 198 -11.45 11.23 -6.37
N LEU A 199 -11.45 9.89 -6.36
CA LEU A 199 -10.47 9.08 -7.09
C LEU A 199 -10.57 9.21 -8.62
N PRO A 200 -11.76 9.32 -9.26
CA PRO A 200 -11.85 9.46 -10.72
C PRO A 200 -11.10 10.69 -11.28
N GLN A 201 -10.91 11.73 -10.46
CA GLN A 201 -10.21 12.96 -10.84
C GLN A 201 -8.79 13.05 -10.25
N ALA A 202 -8.45 12.23 -9.26
CA ALA A 202 -7.19 12.29 -8.52
C ALA A 202 -5.91 12.27 -9.38
N PRO A 203 -5.81 11.49 -10.49
CA PRO A 203 -4.61 11.48 -11.33
C PRO A 203 -4.27 12.84 -11.93
N ARG A 204 -5.29 13.65 -12.27
CA ARG A 204 -5.15 14.98 -12.86
C ARG A 204 -5.02 16.12 -11.84
N ARG A 205 -5.27 15.85 -10.55
CA ARG A 205 -5.19 16.85 -9.48
C ARG A 205 -3.80 16.87 -8.85
N SER A 206 -3.36 18.03 -8.38
CA SER A 206 -2.22 18.11 -7.46
C SER A 206 -2.56 17.50 -6.10
N VAL A 207 -1.55 17.12 -5.32
CA VAL A 207 -1.72 16.58 -3.94
C VAL A 207 -2.53 17.55 -3.07
N ALA A 208 -2.28 18.86 -3.18
CA ALA A 208 -3.00 19.88 -2.42
C ALA A 208 -4.48 20.01 -2.85
N GLN A 209 -4.77 19.93 -4.15
CA GLN A 209 -6.15 19.93 -4.65
C GLN A 209 -6.89 18.68 -4.19
N LEU A 210 -6.28 17.50 -4.33
CA LEU A 210 -6.85 16.24 -3.85
C LEU A 210 -7.15 16.30 -2.34
N GLY A 211 -6.25 16.88 -1.55
CA GLY A 211 -6.49 17.10 -0.12
C GLY A 211 -7.72 17.96 0.17
N ARG A 212 -7.93 19.04 -0.59
CA ARG A 212 -9.14 19.87 -0.49
C ARG A 212 -10.39 19.17 -1.01
N ASP A 213 -10.26 18.28 -2.00
CA ASP A 213 -11.38 17.52 -2.54
C ASP A 213 -11.85 16.47 -1.52
N ILE A 214 -10.92 15.77 -0.86
CA ILE A 214 -11.20 14.85 0.25
C ILE A 214 -11.87 15.58 1.42
N GLU A 215 -11.32 16.72 1.82
CA GLU A 215 -11.88 17.52 2.92
C GLU A 215 -13.32 17.93 2.64
N ARG A 216 -13.61 18.40 1.42
CA ARG A 216 -14.96 18.79 1.00
C ARG A 216 -15.92 17.60 0.93
N ALA A 217 -15.45 16.43 0.53
CA ALA A 217 -16.24 15.21 0.53
C ALA A 217 -16.58 14.77 1.97
N LEU A 218 -15.61 14.80 2.88
CA LEU A 218 -15.82 14.46 4.29
C LEU A 218 -16.82 15.39 4.98
N ILE A 219 -16.70 16.71 4.81
CA ILE A 219 -17.65 17.68 5.38
C ILE A 219 -19.10 17.41 4.89
N ARG A 220 -19.25 16.92 3.65
CA ARG A 220 -20.57 16.63 3.07
C ARG A 220 -21.14 15.30 3.54
N LEU A 221 -20.30 14.27 3.62
CA LEU A 221 -20.73 12.89 3.89
C LEU A 221 -20.79 12.55 5.38
N ASP A 222 -19.97 13.21 6.21
CA ASP A 222 -19.85 12.96 7.64
C ASP A 222 -19.51 14.27 8.40
N PRO A 223 -20.47 15.23 8.47
CA PRO A 223 -20.24 16.52 9.13
C PRO A 223 -19.97 16.38 10.64
N ASP A 224 -20.69 15.48 11.32
CA ASP A 224 -20.56 15.28 12.75
C ASP A 224 -19.22 14.59 13.09
N GLY A 225 -18.88 13.49 12.41
CA GLY A 225 -17.59 12.84 12.58
C GLY A 225 -16.42 13.72 12.14
N HIS A 226 -16.61 14.62 11.18
CA HIS A 226 -15.61 15.64 10.84
C HIS A 226 -15.37 16.62 11.99
N ALA A 227 -16.43 17.15 12.60
CA ALA A 227 -16.32 18.05 13.75
C ALA A 227 -15.63 17.37 14.94
N GLU A 228 -16.01 16.13 15.25
CA GLU A 228 -15.38 15.34 16.32
C GLU A 228 -13.87 15.12 16.06
N ARG A 229 -13.49 14.75 14.84
CA ARG A 229 -12.08 14.57 14.46
C ARG A 229 -11.29 15.88 14.51
N ALA A 230 -11.89 17.00 14.11
CA ALA A 230 -11.27 18.32 14.21
C ALA A 230 -11.02 18.70 15.68
N GLN A 231 -11.98 18.41 16.57
CA GLN A 231 -11.84 18.64 18.01
C GLN A 231 -10.76 17.75 18.62
N ALA A 232 -10.74 16.46 18.28
CA ALA A 232 -9.73 15.51 18.74
C ALA A 232 -8.31 15.89 18.29
N ASN A 233 -8.15 16.37 17.05
CA ASN A 233 -6.85 16.85 16.55
C ASN A 233 -6.40 18.13 17.27
N THR A 234 -7.33 19.03 17.59
CA THR A 234 -7.03 20.24 18.36
C THR A 234 -6.61 19.89 19.79
N SER A 235 -7.33 18.98 20.45
CA SER A 235 -7.02 18.57 21.83
C SER A 235 -5.71 17.77 21.94
N ARG A 236 -5.33 17.02 20.90
CA ARG A 236 -4.03 16.33 20.83
C ARG A 236 -2.85 17.29 20.61
N ARG A 237 -3.10 18.48 20.06
CA ARG A 237 -2.09 19.55 19.92
C ARG A 237 -1.92 20.31 21.23
N CYS A 238 -1.72 19.60 22.33
CA CYS A 238 -1.29 20.22 23.59
C CYS A 238 0.22 20.48 23.55
N VAL A 239 0.62 21.54 22.86
CA VAL A 239 1.93 22.15 23.10
C VAL A 239 1.80 23.02 24.34
N SER A 240 2.25 22.52 25.49
CA SER A 240 2.39 23.36 26.67
C SER A 240 3.40 24.47 26.37
N ARG A 241 3.02 25.74 26.61
CA ARG A 241 4.00 26.84 26.61
C ARG A 241 5.05 26.52 27.68
N PRO A 242 6.36 26.57 27.37
CA PRO A 242 7.39 26.42 28.39
C PRO A 242 7.18 27.48 29.46
N GLN A 243 6.86 27.04 30.67
CA GLN A 243 6.77 27.93 31.83
C GLN A 243 8.21 28.25 32.23
N ALA A 244 8.59 29.53 32.15
CA ALA A 244 9.84 29.99 32.74
C ALA A 244 9.78 29.70 34.24
N ARG A 245 10.69 28.85 34.74
CA ARG A 245 10.92 28.68 36.17
C ARG A 245 11.34 30.05 36.72
N ARG A 246 10.53 30.62 37.60
CA ARG A 246 10.95 31.69 38.51
C ARG A 246 11.70 31.09 39.68
#